data_AF-A0A532DRF3-F1
#
_entry.id   AF-A0A532DRF3-F1
#
_cell.length_a   1.000
_cell.length_b   1.000
_cell.length_c   1.000
_cell.angle_alpha   90.00
_cell.angle_beta   90.00
_cell.angle_gamma   90.00
#
_symmetry.space_group_name_H-M   'P 1'
#
loop_
_entity.id
_entity.type
_entity.pdbx_description
1 polymer ?
#
loop_
_entity_poly.entity_id
_entity_poly.type
_entity_poly.pdbx_seq_one_letter_code
_entity_poly.pdbx_strand_id
1 'polypeptide(L)' 'MPTVKKQALEMMKKLPEKSTWDDIMYEIYLRKKIEAGIQAADEGKVVPHDAVKKRFLKK' A
#
# COMPACT_ATOMS: atom_id res chain seq x y z
N MET A 1 -13.25 -0.57 -12.27
CA MET A 1 -12.43 0.29 -11.38
C MET A 1 -12.34 1.69 -11.98
N PRO A 2 -12.33 2.77 -11.18
CA PRO A 2 -12.05 4.11 -11.66
C PRO A 2 -10.67 4.17 -12.35
N THR A 3 -10.51 5.06 -13.33
CA THR A 3 -9.22 5.21 -14.03
C THR A 3 -8.12 5.68 -13.07
N VAL A 4 -6.86 5.37 -13.39
CA VAL A 4 -5.69 5.82 -12.60
C VAL A 4 -5.75 7.33 -12.36
N LYS A 5 -6.12 8.11 -13.38
CA LYS A 5 -6.30 9.57 -13.27
C LYS A 5 -7.35 9.95 -12.23
N LYS A 6 -8.52 9.31 -12.23
CA LYS A 6 -9.57 9.58 -11.24
C LYS A 6 -9.12 9.22 -9.83
N GLN A 7 -8.45 8.08 -9.67
CA GLN A 7 -7.98 7.65 -8.37
C GLN A 7 -6.87 8.57 -7.82
N ALA A 8 -5.96 9.04 -8.68
CA ALA A 8 -4.97 10.03 -8.31
C ALA A 8 -5.63 11.34 -7.85
N LEU A 9 -6.66 11.81 -8.55
CA LEU A 9 -7.40 13.01 -8.15
C LEU A 9 -8.07 12.85 -6.78
N GLU A 10 -8.72 11.71 -6.52
CA GLU A 10 -9.34 11.42 -5.22
C GLU A 10 -8.33 11.29 -4.08
N MET A 11 -7.12 10.80 -4.37
CA MET A 11 -6.01 10.78 -3.41
C MET A 11 -5.56 12.21 -3.08
N MET A 12 -5.35 13.05 -4.10
CA MET A 12 -4.95 14.45 -3.91
C MET A 12 -5.99 15.25 -3.12
N LYS A 13 -7.28 15.02 -3.31
CA LYS A 13 -8.36 15.68 -2.56
C LYS A 13 -8.34 15.39 -1.05
N LYS A 14 -7.71 14.30 -0.62
CA LYS A 14 -7.63 13.89 0.79
C LYS A 14 -6.39 14.44 1.48
N LEU A 15 -5.42 14.92 0.73
CA LEU A 15 -4.19 15.49 1.29
C LEU A 15 -4.48 16.86 1.92
N PRO A 16 -3.85 17.17 3.07
CA PRO A 16 -3.89 18.52 3.63
C PRO A 16 -3.37 19.58 2.64
N GLU A 17 -3.92 20.80 2.68
CA GLU A 17 -3.44 21.92 1.85
C GLU A 17 -1.94 22.23 1.99
N LYS A 18 -1.38 21.96 3.18
CA LYS A 18 0.04 22.14 3.49
C LYS A 18 0.93 20.93 3.13
N SER A 19 0.40 19.97 2.38
CA SER A 19 1.16 18.79 1.98
C SER A 19 2.30 19.17 1.06
N THR A 20 3.41 18.48 1.23
CA THR A 20 4.62 18.63 0.43
C THR A 20 4.62 17.63 -0.73
N TRP A 21 5.60 17.78 -1.63
CA TRP A 21 5.85 16.77 -2.66
C TRP A 21 6.21 15.41 -2.07
N ASP A 22 6.86 15.37 -0.91
CA ASP A 22 7.20 14.12 -0.23
C ASP A 22 5.94 13.39 0.26
N ASP A 23 4.95 14.13 0.78
CA ASP A 23 3.66 13.56 1.19
C ASP A 23 2.88 12.98 0.01
N ILE A 24 2.88 13.68 -1.13
CA ILE A 24 2.28 13.19 -2.37
C ILE A 24 2.95 11.90 -2.83
N MET A 25 4.29 11.88 -2.84
CA MET A 25 5.05 10.69 -3.24
C MET A 25 4.82 9.53 -2.28
N TYR A 26 4.74 9.81 -0.98
CA TYR A 26 4.42 8.81 0.04
C TYR A 26 3.08 8.14 -0.23
N GLU A 27 2.02 8.90 -0.49
CA GLU A 27 0.69 8.34 -0.79
C GLU A 27 0.70 7.45 -2.04
N ILE A 28 1.43 7.87 -3.09
CA ILE A 28 1.60 7.06 -4.31
C ILE A 28 2.28 5.73 -4.00
N TYR A 29 3.39 5.76 -3.23
CA TYR A 29 4.12 4.56 -2.85
C TYR A 29 3.29 3.64 -1.96
N LEU A 30 2.60 4.19 -0.98
CA LEU A 30 1.72 3.46 -0.07
C LEU A 30 0.67 2.70 -0.86
N ARG A 31 -0.02 3.39 -1.78
CA ARG A 31 -1.05 2.80 -2.60
C ARG A 31 -0.51 1.69 -3.50
N LYS A 32 0.64 1.91 -4.15
CA LYS A 32 1.32 0.88 -4.95
C LYS A 32 1.69 -0.35 -4.12
N LYS A 33 2.16 -0.16 -2.89
CA LYS A 33 2.52 -1.25 -1.97
C LYS A 33 1.30 -2.05 -1.54
N ILE A 34 0.18 -1.39 -1.25
CA ILE A 34 -1.09 -2.06 -0.90
C ILE A 34 -1.60 -2.88 -2.09
N GLU A 35 -1.68 -2.29 -3.29
CA GLU A 35 -2.15 -2.99 -4.49
C GLU A 35 -1.27 -4.21 -4.80
N ALA A 36 0.05 -4.07 -4.72
CA ALA A 36 0.98 -5.19 -4.88
C ALA A 36 0.80 -6.27 -3.79
N GLY A 37 0.51 -5.88 -2.55
CA GLY A 37 0.25 -6.81 -1.46
C GLY A 37 -1.05 -7.60 -1.64
N ILE A 38 -2.12 -6.94 -2.09
CA ILE A 38 -3.39 -7.57 -2.43
C ILE A 38 -3.18 -8.56 -3.57
N GLN A 39 -2.53 -8.14 -4.66
CA GLN A 39 -2.25 -9.02 -5.79
C GLN A 39 -1.40 -10.24 -5.37
N ALA A 40 -0.37 -10.03 -4.55
CA ALA A 40 0.44 -11.13 -4.03
C ALA A 40 -0.40 -12.11 -3.19
N ALA A 41 -1.35 -11.61 -2.40
CA ALA A 41 -2.26 -12.46 -1.62
C ALA A 41 -3.20 -13.26 -2.52
N ASP A 42 -3.78 -12.63 -3.55
CA ASP A 42 -4.64 -13.29 -4.54
C ASP A 42 -3.89 -14.37 -5.34
N GLU A 43 -2.61 -14.14 -5.61
CA GLU A 43 -1.70 -15.11 -6.25
C GLU A 43 -1.17 -16.20 -5.27
N GLY A 44 -1.59 -16.19 -4.01
CA GLY A 44 -1.14 -17.15 -3.00
C GLY A 44 0.30 -16.96 -2.53
N LYS A 45 0.95 -15.84 -2.85
CA LYS A 45 2.31 -15.46 -2.40
C LYS A 45 2.28 -14.95 -0.95
N VAL A 46 1.73 -15.77 -0.06
CA VAL A 46 1.58 -15.48 1.38
C VAL A 46 2.46 -16.39 2.22
N VAL A 47 2.73 -15.97 3.46
CA VAL A 47 3.44 -16.78 4.44
C VAL A 47 2.44 -17.26 5.49
N PRO A 48 2.38 -18.57 5.80
CA PRO A 48 1.50 -19.08 6.86
C PRO A 48 1.78 -18.43 8.21
N HIS A 49 0.72 -18.20 8.99
CA HIS A 49 0.81 -17.50 10.28
C HIS A 49 1.81 -18.15 11.25
N ASP A 50 1.89 -19.48 11.30
CA ASP A 50 2.84 -20.19 12.17
C ASP A 50 4.30 -19.97 11.75
N ALA A 51 4.57 -19.83 10.44
CA ALA A 51 5.89 -19.51 9.94
C ALA A 51 6.30 -18.07 10.31
N VAL A 52 5.34 -17.13 10.32
CA VAL A 52 5.55 -15.76 10.80
C VAL A 52 5.87 -15.76 12.30
N LYS A 53 5.06 -16.43 13.14
CA LYS A 53 5.31 -16.56 14.59
C LYS A 53 6.73 -17.05 14.88
N LYS A 54 7.18 -18.12 14.20
CA LYS A 54 8.54 -18.66 14.36
C LYS A 54 9.65 -17.68 13.99
N ARG A 55 9.44 -16.76 13.03
CA ARG A 55 10.43 -15.75 12.61
C ARG A 55 10.57 -14.64 13.65
N PHE A 56 9.46 -14.19 14.23
CA PHE A 56 9.44 -13.05 15.16
C PHE A 56 9.69 -13.43 16.63
N LEU A 57 9.42 -14.68 17.04
CA LEU A 57 9.70 -15.19 18.39
C LEU A 57 11.16 -15.63 18.61
N LYS A 58 12.00 -15.61 17.57
CA LYS A 58 13.44 -15.92 17.65
C LYS A 58 14.33 -14.69 17.87
N LYS A 59 13.72 -13.54 18.17
CA LYS A 59 14.39 -12.33 18.66
C LYS A 59 14.08 -12.16 20.13
#